data_AF-A0A5C7W3H0-F1
#
_entry.id   AF-A0A5C7W3H0-F1
#
_cell.length_a   1.000
_cell.length_b   1.000
_cell.length_c   1.000
_cell.angle_alpha   90.00
_cell.angle_beta   90.00
_cell.angle_gamma   90.00
#
_symmetry.space_group_name_H-M   'P 1'
#
loop_
_entity.id
_entity.type
_entity.pdbx_description
1 polymer ?
#
loop_
_entity_poly.entity_id
_entity_poly.type
_entity_poly.pdbx_seq_one_letter_code
_entity_poly.pdbx_strand_id
1 'polypeptide(L)'
;MINVSGIFAGFSASTAIQHSNIQSEKRPDPIELKEDDLRSLKEEIAGYDLENISQQELVALGGTLFHEGLINDTVYAVMGLGNAEYDERGNQINEHKKFNALEYFDKQLSLSSEPGAGGELGSASGKDGYKQLNQVLSVLKFFATSNTPDLALKTKA
;
A
#
# COMPACT_ATOMS: atom_id res chain seq x y z
N MET A 1 67.76 38.31 17.59
CA MET A 1 66.63 37.73 18.34
C MET A 1 65.92 36.76 17.41
N ILE A 2 66.20 35.47 17.53
CA ILE A 2 65.64 34.41 16.69
C ILE A 2 65.52 33.18 17.60
N ASN A 3 64.32 32.57 17.68
CA ASN A 3 64.25 31.11 17.65
C ASN A 3 62.87 30.62 17.18
N VAL A 4 62.91 29.52 16.44
CA VAL A 4 61.85 28.81 15.73
C VAL A 4 61.63 27.47 16.43
N SER A 5 60.45 26.87 16.26
CA SER A 5 60.11 25.45 16.46
C SER A 5 59.86 24.91 17.88
N GLY A 6 58.76 24.17 18.01
CA GLY A 6 58.43 23.30 19.14
C GLY A 6 57.06 22.63 19.00
N ILE A 7 57.04 21.46 18.34
CA ILE A 7 55.92 20.52 18.29
C ILE A 7 55.77 19.87 19.68
N PHE A 8 54.55 19.76 20.24
CA PHE A 8 54.21 18.72 21.22
C PHE A 8 52.73 18.33 21.10
N ALA A 9 52.51 17.04 20.84
CA ALA A 9 51.24 16.34 20.97
C ALA A 9 51.05 15.88 22.43
N GLY A 10 49.81 15.82 22.90
CA GLY A 10 49.49 15.12 24.16
C GLY A 10 48.17 15.55 24.83
N PHE A 11 47.10 14.80 24.53
CA PHE A 11 46.02 14.37 25.44
C PHE A 11 45.74 15.17 26.74
N SER A 12 44.52 15.68 26.92
CA SER A 12 43.45 15.00 27.69
C SER A 12 42.34 15.96 28.19
N ALA A 13 41.10 15.53 27.96
CA ALA A 13 39.84 15.81 28.68
C ALA A 13 39.27 17.26 28.76
N SER A 14 38.19 17.51 28.00
CA SER A 14 36.87 17.77 28.62
C SER A 14 35.73 17.89 27.60
N THR A 15 34.74 17.03 27.82
CA THR A 15 33.29 17.30 27.69
C THR A 15 32.71 17.48 26.28
N ALA A 16 32.27 16.36 25.70
CA ALA A 16 30.85 16.07 25.51
C ALA A 16 30.72 14.81 24.64
N ILE A 17 30.35 13.69 25.25
CA ILE A 17 29.81 12.54 24.52
C ILE A 17 28.44 12.98 24.02
N GLN A 18 28.33 13.29 22.73
CA GLN A 18 27.06 13.21 22.03
C GLN A 18 27.13 12.00 21.12
N HIS A 19 26.72 10.86 21.67
CA HIS A 19 26.37 9.69 20.90
C HIS A 19 25.25 10.07 19.93
N SER A 20 25.58 10.41 18.69
CA SER A 20 24.63 10.27 17.59
C SER A 20 24.50 8.77 17.29
N ASN A 21 23.75 8.11 18.16
CA ASN A 21 23.30 6.75 17.95
C ASN A 21 22.37 6.74 16.73
N ILE A 22 22.64 5.80 15.84
CA ILE A 22 21.96 5.57 14.57
C ILE A 22 20.48 5.40 14.86
N GLN A 23 19.64 6.37 14.46
CA GLN A 23 18.23 6.08 14.25
C GLN A 23 18.15 5.24 12.98
N SER A 24 18.33 3.92 13.16
CA SER A 24 17.73 2.96 12.26
C SER A 24 16.25 3.32 12.24
N GLU A 25 15.76 3.82 11.11
CA GLU A 25 14.32 3.79 10.81
C GLU A 25 13.82 2.43 11.27
N LYS A 26 13.01 2.42 12.34
CA LYS A 26 12.29 1.24 12.75
C LYS A 26 11.38 0.94 11.56
N ARG A 27 11.81 0.01 10.71
CA ARG A 27 10.93 -0.56 9.69
C ARG A 27 9.70 -1.04 10.44
N PRO A 28 8.47 -0.73 9.98
CA PRO A 28 7.32 -1.45 10.47
C PRO A 28 7.63 -2.93 10.30
N ASP A 29 7.44 -3.70 11.37
CA ASP A 29 7.62 -5.14 11.33
C ASP A 29 6.74 -5.66 10.19
N PRO A 30 7.27 -6.51 9.27
CA PRO A 30 6.43 -7.21 8.31
C PRO A 30 5.25 -7.83 9.07
N ILE A 31 4.04 -7.80 8.52
CA ILE A 31 2.88 -8.40 9.15
C ILE A 31 3.17 -9.90 9.25
N GLU A 32 3.62 -10.36 10.42
CA GLU A 32 3.86 -11.78 10.71
C GLU A 32 2.50 -12.43 11.02
N LEU A 33 1.74 -12.70 9.97
CA LEU A 33 0.63 -13.65 10.05
C LEU A 33 1.21 -15.05 10.25
N LYS A 34 0.60 -15.87 11.11
CA LYS A 34 1.01 -17.28 11.25
C LYS A 34 0.73 -17.99 9.93
N GLU A 35 1.46 -19.08 9.64
CA GLU A 35 1.27 -19.85 8.39
C GLU A 35 -0.19 -20.31 8.18
N ASP A 36 -0.90 -20.63 9.26
CA ASP A 36 -2.32 -20.98 9.22
C ASP A 36 -3.21 -19.79 8.84
N ASP A 37 -2.93 -18.61 9.40
CA ASP A 37 -3.64 -17.36 9.09
C ASP A 37 -3.39 -16.93 7.63
N LEU A 38 -2.16 -17.09 7.13
CA LEU A 38 -1.81 -16.85 5.73
C LEU A 38 -2.54 -17.80 4.77
N ARG A 39 -2.70 -19.06 5.15
CA ARG A 39 -3.42 -20.06 4.36
C ARG A 39 -4.91 -19.76 4.32
N SER A 40 -5.52 -19.44 5.46
CA SER A 40 -6.94 -19.03 5.51
C SER A 40 -7.19 -17.76 4.71
N LEU A 41 -6.32 -16.76 4.85
CA LEU A 41 -6.37 -15.53 4.05
C LEU A 41 -6.22 -15.83 2.55
N LYS A 42 -5.34 -16.76 2.18
CA LYS A 42 -5.18 -17.19 0.79
C LYS A 42 -6.42 -17.86 0.22
N GLU A 43 -7.04 -18.75 0.98
CA GLU A 43 -8.29 -19.41 0.59
C GLU A 43 -9.42 -18.38 0.42
N GLU A 44 -9.50 -17.40 1.32
CA GLU A 44 -10.46 -16.30 1.23
C GLU A 44 -10.23 -15.43 -0.02
N ILE A 45 -8.99 -14.96 -0.25
CA ILE A 45 -8.63 -14.15 -1.41
C ILE A 45 -8.84 -14.94 -2.72
N ALA A 46 -8.50 -16.23 -2.75
CA ALA A 46 -8.67 -17.08 -3.93
C ALA A 46 -10.15 -17.32 -4.29
N GLY A 47 -11.07 -17.08 -3.35
CA GLY A 47 -12.50 -17.09 -3.61
C GLY A 47 -12.98 -15.93 -4.51
N TYR A 48 -12.17 -14.89 -4.70
CA TYR A 48 -12.50 -13.74 -5.53
C TYR A 48 -11.87 -13.82 -6.92
N ASP A 49 -12.70 -13.75 -7.95
CA ASP A 49 -12.27 -13.59 -9.34
C ASP A 49 -12.13 -12.09 -9.68
N LEU A 50 -10.91 -11.55 -9.59
CA LEU A 50 -10.63 -10.14 -9.85
C LEU A 50 -10.93 -9.68 -11.28
N GLU A 51 -11.06 -10.61 -12.24
CA GLU A 51 -11.47 -10.30 -13.62
C GLU A 51 -13.00 -10.26 -13.78
N ASN A 52 -13.74 -10.76 -12.78
CA ASN A 52 -15.20 -10.87 -12.78
C ASN A 52 -15.79 -10.65 -11.37
N ILE A 53 -15.42 -9.53 -10.76
CA ILE A 53 -15.79 -9.15 -9.39
C ILE A 53 -16.89 -8.08 -9.42
N SER A 54 -17.81 -8.15 -8.48
CA SER A 54 -18.79 -7.10 -8.23
C SER A 54 -18.26 -6.04 -7.26
N GLN A 55 -18.89 -4.86 -7.22
CA GLN A 55 -18.45 -3.80 -6.30
C GLN A 55 -18.61 -4.24 -4.84
N GLN A 56 -19.66 -5.00 -4.53
CA GLN A 56 -19.88 -5.56 -3.19
C GLN A 56 -18.76 -6.54 -2.79
N GLU A 57 -18.40 -7.46 -3.68
CA GLU A 57 -17.30 -8.41 -3.46
C GLU A 57 -15.95 -7.69 -3.32
N LEU A 58 -15.71 -6.64 -4.12
CA LEU A 58 -14.49 -5.85 -4.05
C LEU A 58 -14.36 -5.11 -2.71
N VAL A 59 -15.45 -4.54 -2.20
CA VAL A 59 -15.49 -3.90 -0.87
C VAL A 59 -15.26 -4.93 0.24
N ALA A 60 -15.87 -6.11 0.14
CA ALA A 60 -15.64 -7.19 1.10
C ALA A 60 -14.17 -7.62 1.13
N LEU A 61 -13.57 -7.86 -0.04
CA LEU A 61 -12.14 -8.16 -0.17
C LEU A 61 -11.27 -7.04 0.43
N GLY A 62 -11.58 -5.78 0.10
CA GLY A 62 -10.88 -4.62 0.67
C GLY A 62 -10.98 -4.56 2.20
N GLY A 63 -12.15 -4.91 2.76
CA GLY A 63 -12.38 -4.97 4.19
C GLY A 63 -11.50 -6.00 4.88
N THR A 64 -11.39 -7.21 4.32
CA THR A 64 -10.48 -8.25 4.80
C THR A 64 -9.04 -7.76 4.77
N LEU A 65 -8.58 -7.21 3.64
CA LEU A 65 -7.21 -6.73 3.51
C LEU A 65 -6.88 -5.58 4.46
N PHE A 66 -7.85 -4.69 4.72
CA PHE A 66 -7.68 -3.59 5.65
C PHE A 66 -7.65 -4.09 7.10
N HIS A 67 -8.51 -5.05 7.46
CA HIS A 67 -8.54 -5.66 8.79
C HIS A 67 -7.22 -6.36 9.13
N GLU A 68 -6.65 -7.07 8.17
CA GLU A 68 -5.34 -7.74 8.28
C GLU A 68 -4.15 -6.77 8.19
N GLY A 69 -4.40 -5.45 8.03
CA GLY A 69 -3.37 -4.42 7.94
C GLY A 69 -2.58 -4.40 6.64
N LEU A 70 -3.00 -5.18 5.63
CA LEU A 70 -2.29 -5.35 4.36
C LEU A 70 -2.44 -4.13 3.44
N ILE A 71 -3.52 -3.38 3.60
CA ILE A 71 -3.77 -2.11 2.90
C ILE A 71 -4.09 -1.01 3.90
N ASN A 72 -3.82 0.24 3.51
CA ASN A 72 -4.18 1.42 4.28
C ASN A 72 -5.58 1.93 3.91
N ASP A 73 -6.02 2.96 4.64
CA ASP A 73 -7.28 3.67 4.45
C ASP A 73 -7.44 4.27 3.04
N THR A 74 -6.34 4.76 2.47
CA THR A 74 -6.33 5.36 1.13
C THR A 74 -6.65 4.31 0.06
N VAL A 75 -6.01 3.14 0.12
CA VAL A 75 -6.29 2.03 -0.80
C VAL A 75 -7.70 1.50 -0.60
N TYR A 76 -8.14 1.35 0.65
CA TYR A 76 -9.50 0.91 0.97
C TYR A 76 -10.56 1.89 0.41
N ALA A 77 -10.34 3.20 0.54
CA ALA A 77 -11.22 4.22 -0.01
C ALA A 77 -11.33 4.13 -1.54
N VAL A 78 -10.19 3.96 -2.24
CA VAL A 78 -10.17 3.82 -3.70
C VAL A 78 -10.87 2.52 -4.16
N MET A 79 -10.73 1.41 -3.43
CA MET A 79 -11.49 0.17 -3.67
C MET A 79 -12.99 0.41 -3.51
N GLY A 80 -13.39 1.14 -2.46
CA GLY A 80 -14.78 1.47 -2.17
C GLY A 80 -15.46 2.35 -3.22
N LEU A 81 -14.70 3.25 -3.85
CA LEU A 81 -15.17 4.03 -5.00
C LEU A 81 -15.36 3.12 -6.22
N GLY A 82 -14.39 2.24 -6.50
CA GLY A 82 -14.43 1.20 -7.53
C GLY A 82 -15.21 1.56 -8.80
N ASN A 83 -16.08 0.66 -9.26
CA ASN A 83 -17.05 0.95 -10.32
C ASN A 83 -18.45 1.18 -9.73
N ALA A 84 -18.53 1.81 -8.56
CA ALA A 84 -19.80 2.09 -7.90
C ALA A 84 -20.63 3.04 -8.78
N GLU A 85 -21.81 2.57 -9.19
CA GLU A 85 -22.82 3.39 -9.85
C GLU A 85 -23.79 3.89 -8.78
N TYR A 86 -24.25 5.13 -8.87
CA TYR A 86 -25.16 5.73 -7.90
C TYR A 86 -26.43 6.24 -8.59
N ASP A 87 -27.58 6.10 -7.93
CA ASP A 87 -28.82 6.74 -8.35
C ASP A 87 -28.83 8.25 -8.03
N GLU A 88 -29.88 8.95 -8.47
CA GLU A 88 -30.05 10.40 -8.21
C GLU A 88 -30.13 10.78 -6.73
N ARG A 89 -30.30 9.79 -5.84
CA ARG A 89 -30.37 9.94 -4.39
C ARG A 89 -29.05 9.60 -3.71
N GLY A 90 -28.02 9.22 -4.46
CA GLY A 90 -26.72 8.82 -3.96
C GLY A 90 -26.69 7.40 -3.38
N ASN A 91 -27.71 6.58 -3.62
CA ASN A 91 -27.66 5.17 -3.26
C ASN A 91 -26.89 4.42 -4.34
N GLN A 92 -26.04 3.50 -3.90
CA GLN A 92 -25.34 2.65 -4.84
C GLN A 92 -26.34 1.73 -5.54
N ILE A 93 -26.20 1.61 -6.86
CA ILE A 93 -26.98 0.75 -7.73
C ILE A 93 -26.05 -0.22 -8.44
N ASN A 94 -26.62 -1.31 -8.96
CA ASN A 94 -25.87 -2.32 -9.70
C ASN A 94 -24.67 -2.90 -8.91
N GLU A 95 -24.76 -2.99 -7.59
CA GLU A 95 -23.67 -3.45 -6.71
C GLU A 95 -23.15 -4.84 -7.08
N HIS A 96 -24.02 -5.68 -7.67
CA HIS A 96 -23.73 -7.04 -8.12
C HIS A 96 -23.23 -7.12 -9.57
N LYS A 97 -23.20 -6.01 -10.30
CA LYS A 97 -22.70 -5.99 -11.68
C LYS A 97 -21.20 -6.28 -11.64
N LYS A 98 -20.82 -7.36 -12.32
CA LYS A 98 -19.44 -7.79 -12.37
C LYS A 98 -18.64 -6.98 -13.39
N PHE A 99 -17.38 -6.74 -13.06
CA PHE A 99 -16.42 -6.05 -13.92
C PHE A 99 -15.02 -6.61 -13.70
N ASN A 100 -14.13 -6.31 -14.64
CA ASN A 100 -12.72 -6.61 -14.52
C ASN A 100 -12.04 -5.51 -13.69
N ALA A 101 -11.77 -5.78 -12.42
CA ALA A 101 -11.16 -4.81 -11.52
C ALA A 101 -9.72 -4.47 -11.94
N LEU A 102 -8.98 -5.44 -12.48
CA LEU A 102 -7.61 -5.22 -12.94
C LEU A 102 -7.58 -4.19 -14.07
N GLU A 103 -8.41 -4.39 -15.10
CA GLU A 103 -8.50 -3.45 -16.24
C GLU A 103 -9.08 -2.10 -15.81
N TYR A 104 -10.09 -2.11 -14.94
CA TYR A 104 -10.72 -0.89 -14.47
C TYR A 104 -9.73 0.01 -13.74
N PHE A 105 -9.01 -0.51 -12.74
CA PHE A 105 -8.10 0.30 -11.94
C PHE A 105 -6.81 0.65 -12.66
N ASP A 106 -6.34 -0.16 -13.61
CA ASP A 106 -5.22 0.22 -14.50
C ASP A 106 -5.60 1.42 -15.38
N LYS A 107 -6.84 1.41 -15.90
CA LYS A 107 -7.39 2.56 -16.62
C LYS A 107 -7.52 3.79 -15.73
N GLN A 108 -8.03 3.66 -14.50
CA GLN A 108 -8.12 4.81 -13.59
C GLN A 108 -6.75 5.37 -13.23
N LEU A 109 -5.74 4.53 -13.03
CA LEU A 109 -4.36 4.99 -12.81
C LEU A 109 -3.83 5.76 -14.03
N SER A 110 -4.09 5.26 -15.24
CA SER A 110 -3.70 5.95 -16.47
C SER A 110 -4.37 7.32 -16.58
N LEU A 111 -5.70 7.37 -16.39
CA LEU A 111 -6.49 8.62 -16.42
C LEU A 111 -6.07 9.60 -15.32
N SER A 112 -5.76 9.12 -14.12
CA SER A 112 -5.29 9.96 -13.02
C SER A 112 -4.04 10.74 -13.41
N SER A 113 -3.19 10.17 -14.26
CA SER A 113 -1.92 10.76 -14.70
C SER A 113 -2.06 11.73 -15.87
N GLU A 114 -3.25 11.85 -16.47
CA GLU A 114 -3.47 12.72 -17.63
C GLU A 114 -3.47 14.21 -17.25
N PRO A 115 -2.95 15.09 -18.13
CA PRO A 115 -3.10 16.53 -17.98
C PRO A 115 -4.58 16.92 -17.95
N GLY A 116 -5.03 17.56 -16.86
CA GLY A 116 -6.42 17.96 -16.70
C GLY A 116 -7.31 16.96 -15.96
N ALA A 117 -6.75 15.85 -15.46
CA ALA A 117 -7.42 15.02 -14.47
C ALA A 117 -7.79 15.89 -13.26
N GLY A 118 -9.09 16.03 -13.01
CA GLY A 118 -9.66 16.86 -11.94
C GLY A 118 -10.32 16.04 -10.84
N GLY A 119 -10.70 16.71 -9.75
CA GLY A 119 -11.34 16.05 -8.60
C GLY A 119 -10.42 15.06 -7.89
N GLU A 120 -11.02 14.09 -7.20
CA GLU A 120 -10.29 13.09 -6.41
C GLU A 120 -9.35 12.25 -7.28
N LEU A 121 -9.78 11.89 -8.49
CA LEU A 121 -9.00 11.11 -9.47
C LEU A 121 -7.67 11.77 -9.83
N GLY A 122 -7.66 13.08 -10.07
CA GLY A 122 -6.46 13.82 -10.46
C GLY A 122 -5.59 14.32 -9.29
N SER A 123 -6.11 14.21 -8.07
CA SER A 123 -5.43 14.64 -6.85
C SER A 123 -4.18 13.80 -6.56
N ALA A 124 -3.25 14.33 -5.76
CA ALA A 124 -2.06 13.58 -5.34
C ALA A 124 -2.44 12.29 -4.59
N SER A 125 -3.40 12.38 -3.66
CA SER A 125 -3.89 11.24 -2.89
C SER A 125 -4.58 10.20 -3.77
N GLY A 126 -5.40 10.61 -4.73
CA GLY A 126 -6.05 9.71 -5.69
C GLY A 126 -5.04 8.95 -6.54
N LYS A 127 -4.08 9.67 -7.14
CA LYS A 127 -2.98 9.06 -7.91
C LYS A 127 -2.21 8.01 -7.10
N ASP A 128 -1.83 8.36 -5.89
CA ASP A 128 -1.11 7.44 -4.99
C ASP A 128 -1.97 6.25 -4.58
N GLY A 129 -3.27 6.46 -4.34
CA GLY A 129 -4.23 5.41 -4.04
C GLY A 129 -4.42 4.43 -5.19
N TYR A 130 -4.64 4.91 -6.42
CA TYR A 130 -4.76 4.04 -7.61
C TYR A 130 -3.46 3.28 -7.88
N LYS A 131 -2.30 3.91 -7.67
CA LYS A 131 -1.01 3.24 -7.84
C LYS A 131 -0.84 2.11 -6.82
N GLN A 132 -1.10 2.37 -5.55
CA GLN A 132 -1.01 1.37 -4.49
C GLN A 132 -2.02 0.24 -4.71
N LEU A 133 -3.26 0.57 -5.11
CA LEU A 133 -4.28 -0.43 -5.40
C LEU A 133 -3.87 -1.36 -6.55
N ASN A 134 -3.33 -0.82 -7.65
CA ASN A 134 -2.83 -1.65 -8.76
C ASN A 134 -1.71 -2.61 -8.31
N GLN A 135 -0.83 -2.16 -7.40
CA GLN A 135 0.20 -3.01 -6.81
C GLN A 135 -0.42 -4.13 -5.97
N VAL A 136 -1.39 -3.79 -5.12
CA VAL A 136 -2.12 -4.76 -4.30
C VAL A 136 -2.81 -5.80 -5.18
N LEU A 137 -3.60 -5.39 -6.17
CA LEU A 137 -4.31 -6.31 -7.07
C LEU A 137 -3.36 -7.24 -7.84
N SER A 138 -2.20 -6.73 -8.27
CA SER A 138 -1.17 -7.54 -8.92
C SER A 138 -0.60 -8.60 -7.99
N VAL A 139 -0.32 -8.24 -6.74
CA VAL A 139 0.16 -9.18 -5.71
C VAL A 139 -0.92 -10.20 -5.36
N LEU A 140 -2.19 -9.80 -5.22
CA LEU A 140 -3.30 -10.73 -4.96
C LEU A 140 -3.48 -11.73 -6.09
N LYS A 141 -3.44 -11.27 -7.36
CA LYS A 141 -3.50 -12.15 -8.53
C LYS A 141 -2.35 -13.17 -8.53
N PHE A 142 -1.14 -12.71 -8.25
CA PHE A 142 0.02 -13.60 -8.15
C PHE A 142 -0.11 -14.57 -6.96
N PHE A 143 -0.55 -14.08 -5.81
CA PHE A 143 -0.69 -14.86 -4.59
C PHE A 143 -1.72 -15.98 -4.75
N ALA A 144 -2.89 -15.68 -5.30
CA ALA A 144 -3.95 -16.64 -5.57
C ALA A 144 -3.54 -17.73 -6.58
N THR A 145 -2.63 -17.41 -7.51
CA THR A 145 -2.15 -18.37 -8.53
C THR A 145 -0.85 -19.09 -8.15
N SER A 146 -0.14 -18.61 -7.12
CA SER A 146 1.11 -19.21 -6.66
C SER A 146 0.88 -20.46 -5.80
N ASN A 147 1.83 -21.39 -5.79
CA ASN A 147 1.81 -22.54 -4.87
C ASN A 147 2.46 -22.23 -3.50
N THR A 148 2.93 -21.00 -3.31
CA THR A 148 3.62 -20.54 -2.10
C THR A 148 2.67 -19.68 -1.25
N PRO A 149 2.66 -19.80 0.09
CA PRO A 149 1.81 -19.00 0.97
C PRO A 149 2.41 -17.62 1.30
N ASP A 150 3.42 -17.15 0.56
CA ASP A 150 4.12 -15.90 0.86
C ASP A 150 3.42 -14.68 0.21
N LEU A 151 2.95 -13.74 1.04
CA LEU A 151 2.28 -12.51 0.60
C LEU A 151 3.20 -11.31 0.88
N ALA A 152 4.03 -10.94 -0.09
CA ALA A 152 4.94 -9.82 0.03
C ALA A 152 4.25 -8.47 -0.28
N LEU A 153 3.31 -8.03 0.57
CA LEU A 153 2.77 -6.68 0.50
C LEU A 153 3.60 -5.74 1.39
N LYS A 154 4.33 -4.82 0.77
CA LYS A 154 4.99 -3.71 1.47
C LYS A 154 4.16 -2.45 1.25
N THR A 155 3.16 -2.23 2.09
CA THR A 155 2.50 -0.93 2.16
C THR A 155 3.23 -0.11 3.23
N LYS A 156 3.75 1.05 2.80
CA LYS A 156 4.43 1.98 3.69
C LYS A 156 3.33 2.74 4.44
N ALA A 157 3.17 2.43 5.73
CA ALA A 157 2.44 3.29 6.67
C ALA A 157 3.22 4.58 6.94
#